data_AF-A0ABD3TPR4-F1
#
_entry.id   AF-A0ABD3TPR4-F1
#
_cell.length_a   1.000
_cell.length_b   1.000
_cell.length_c   1.000
_cell.angle_alpha   90.00
_cell.angle_beta   90.00
_cell.angle_gamma   90.00
#
_symmetry.space_group_name_H-M   'P 1'
#
loop_
_entity.id
_entity.type
_entity.pdbx_description
1 polymer ?
#
loop_
_entity_poly.entity_id
_entity_poly.type
_entity_poly.pdbx_seq_one_letter_code
_entity_poly.pdbx_strand_id
1 'polypeptide(L)' 'MQGFLDDVCKTLDCSAINPGGSCYEPNILRSHTSFVLNLNYRKTNLCPQDIGTYAATDPSYGNCIYP' A
#
# COMPACT_ATOMS: atom_id res chain seq x y z
N MET A 1 -0.92 11.23 -4.29
CA MET A 1 -0.52 10.11 -3.39
C MET A 1 -1.45 9.99 -2.19
N GLN A 2 -1.59 10.99 -1.31
CA GLN A 2 -2.52 10.90 -0.15
C GLN A 2 -3.98 10.63 -0.56
N GLY A 3 -4.50 11.38 -1.55
CA GLY A 3 -5.89 11.18 -1.99
C GLY A 3 -6.20 9.81 -2.59
N PHE A 4 -5.22 9.14 -3.22
CA PHE A 4 -5.38 7.76 -3.70
C PHE A 4 -5.47 6.79 -2.52
N LEU A 5 -4.62 6.99 -1.52
CA LEU A 5 -4.61 6.20 -0.31
C LEU A 5 -5.96 6.29 0.40
N ASP A 6 -6.46 7.51 0.63
CA ASP A 6 -7.75 7.75 1.27
C ASP A 6 -8.93 7.18 0.47
N ASP A 7 -8.85 7.17 -0.86
CA ASP A 7 -9.89 6.62 -1.73
C ASP A 7 -9.92 5.09 -1.68
N VAL A 8 -8.76 4.46 -1.83
CA VAL A 8 -8.64 3.00 -1.77
C VAL A 8 -9.01 2.50 -0.38
N CYS A 9 -8.57 3.15 0.69
CA CYS A 9 -8.88 2.75 2.06
C CYS A 9 -10.35 2.88 2.46
N LYS A 10 -11.20 3.52 1.64
CA LYS A 10 -12.66 3.45 1.80
C LYS A 10 -13.26 2.14 1.32
N THR A 11 -12.55 1.43 0.44
CA THR A 11 -13.04 0.22 -0.24
C THR A 11 -12.21 -1.02 0.02
N LEU A 12 -11.00 -0.85 0.56
CA LEU A 12 -10.02 -1.87 0.88
C LEU A 12 -9.54 -1.71 2.33
N ASP A 13 -9.06 -2.81 2.91
CA ASP A 13 -8.58 -2.82 4.28
C ASP A 13 -7.17 -2.25 4.38
N CYS A 14 -7.06 -1.08 4.99
CA CYS A 14 -5.80 -0.38 5.27
C CYS A 14 -5.36 -0.49 6.73
N SER A 15 -5.92 -1.41 7.51
CA SER A 15 -5.56 -1.63 8.92
C SER A 15 -4.06 -1.86 9.13
N ALA A 16 -3.39 -2.54 8.18
CA ALA A 16 -1.97 -2.83 8.27
C ALA A 16 -1.07 -1.57 8.27
N ILE A 17 -1.50 -0.49 7.62
CA ILE A 17 -0.73 0.78 7.53
C ILE A 17 -1.22 1.84 8.53
N ASN A 18 -2.31 1.57 9.25
CA ASN A 18 -2.80 2.46 10.29
C ASN A 18 -1.93 2.37 11.55
N PRO A 19 -1.99 3.37 12.46
CA PRO A 19 -1.27 3.32 13.73
C PRO A 19 -1.55 2.01 14.48
N GLY A 20 -0.49 1.26 14.80
CA GLY A 20 -0.58 -0.07 15.42
C GLY A 20 -0.65 -1.25 14.44
N GLY A 21 -0.68 -0.99 13.14
CA GLY A 21 -0.59 -2.00 12.08
C GLY A 21 0.84 -2.48 11.84
N SER A 22 0.98 -3.66 11.23
CA SER A 22 2.27 -4.31 10.97
C SER A 22 3.14 -3.60 9.93
N CYS A 23 2.52 -2.79 9.06
CA CYS A 23 3.12 -1.99 8.00
C CYS A 23 3.05 -0.48 8.29
N TYR A 24 2.82 -0.08 9.55
CA TYR A 24 2.78 1.33 9.92
C TYR A 24 4.15 1.97 9.80
N GLU A 25 5.21 1.28 10.21
CA GLU A 25 6.58 1.79 10.15
C GLU A 25 7.30 1.31 8.90
N PRO A 26 7.99 2.18 8.15
CA PRO A 26 8.15 3.61 8.42
C PRO A 26 6.86 4.40 8.15
N ASN A 27 6.48 5.29 9.09
CA ASN A 27 5.30 6.16 8.99
C ASN A 27 5.55 7.30 7.99
N ILE A 28 5.73 6.92 6.73
CA ILE A 28 5.89 7.83 5.60
C ILE A 28 4.81 7.50 4.58
N LEU A 29 4.22 8.55 4.00
CA LEU A 29 3.15 8.43 3.02
C LEU A 29 3.51 7.49 1.87
N ARG A 30 4.77 7.50 1.42
CA ARG A 30 5.23 6.65 0.32
C ARG A 30 5.14 5.16 0.64
N SER A 31 5.53 4.73 1.85
CA SER A 31 5.45 3.32 2.26
C SER A 31 4.00 2.86 2.32
N HIS A 32 3.15 3.66 2.96
CA HIS A 32 1.72 3.36 3.05
C HIS A 32 1.07 3.33 1.66
N THR A 33 1.43 4.26 0.77
CA THR A 33 0.93 4.30 -0.60
C THR A 33 1.38 3.07 -1.39
N SER A 34 2.64 2.63 -1.25
CA SER A 34 3.14 1.42 -1.92
C SER A 34 2.36 0.17 -1.49
N PHE A 35 2.05 0.03 -0.21
CA PHE A 35 1.25 -1.07 0.30
C PHE A 35 -0.18 -1.06 -0.29
N VAL A 36 -0.81 0.11 -0.28
CA VAL A 36 -2.18 0.30 -0.80
C VAL A 36 -2.26 0.14 -2.31
N LEU A 37 -1.23 0.55 -3.06
CA LEU A 37 -1.12 0.30 -4.49
C LEU A 37 -1.10 -1.19 -4.80
N ASN A 38 -0.32 -1.96 -4.04
CA ASN A 38 -0.26 -3.41 -4.22
C ASN A 38 -1.60 -4.09 -3.88
N LEU A 39 -2.26 -3.67 -2.80
CA LEU A 39 -3.63 -4.10 -2.48
C LEU A 39 -4.62 -3.82 -3.62
N ASN A 40 -4.62 -2.58 -4.12
CA ASN A 40 -5.50 -2.17 -5.19
C ASN A 40 -5.20 -2.94 -6.48
N TYR A 41 -3.92 -3.15 -6.81
CA TYR A 41 -3.50 -3.94 -7.96
C TYR A 41 -4.00 -5.37 -7.87
N ARG A 42 -3.90 -6.03 -6.71
CA ARG A 42 -4.45 -7.39 -6.56
C ARG A 42 -5.96 -7.48 -6.70
N LYS A 43 -6.69 -6.42 -6.33
CA LYS A 43 -8.15 -6.37 -6.44
C LYS A 43 -8.65 -5.99 -7.84
N THR A 44 -7.94 -5.10 -8.52
CA THR A 44 -8.39 -4.47 -9.78
C THR A 44 -7.56 -4.87 -11.00
N ASN A 45 -6.39 -5.49 -10.79
CA ASN A 45 -5.35 -5.72 -11.79
C ASN A 45 -4.89 -4.44 -12.52
N LEU A 46 -5.07 -3.27 -11.87
CA LEU A 46 -4.74 -1.96 -12.40
C LEU A 46 -3.68 -1.29 -11.54
N CYS A 47 -2.55 -0.95 -12.16
CA CYS A 47 -1.47 -0.19 -11.53
C CYS A 47 -1.39 1.18 -12.21
N PRO A 48 -1.80 2.27 -11.54
CA PRO A 48 -1.64 3.62 -12.08
C PRO A 48 -0.16 4.00 -12.11
N GLN A 49 0.40 4.14 -13.32
CA GLN A 49 1.84 4.40 -13.54
C GLN A 49 2.30 5.77 -13.02
N ASP A 50 1.36 6.68 -12.80
CA ASP A 50 1.55 8.01 -12.22
C ASP A 50 1.76 7.97 -10.69
N ILE A 51 1.36 6.89 -10.02
CA ILE A 51 1.44 6.74 -8.55
C ILE A 51 2.41 5.63 -8.15
N GLY A 52 2.60 4.61 -9.00
CA GLY A 52 3.44 3.46 -8.69
C GLY A 52 4.03 2.76 -9.91
N THR A 53 4.97 1.86 -9.65
CA THR A 53 5.60 0.99 -10.65
C THR A 53 5.51 -0.45 -10.18
N TYR A 54 5.66 -1.39 -11.11
CA TYR A 54 5.77 -2.80 -10.75
C TYR A 54 7.00 -3.04 -9.86
N ALA A 55 6.78 -3.69 -8.73
CA ALA A 55 7.87 -4.14 -7.88
C ALA A 55 8.52 -5.37 -8.52
N ALA A 56 9.82 -5.31 -8.81
CA ALA A 56 10.56 -6.44 -9.35
C ALA A 56 10.89 -7.50 -8.29
N THR A 57 10.83 -7.12 -7.02
CA THR A 57 11.10 -7.97 -5.86
C THR A 57 10.04 -7.71 -4.80
N ASP A 58 9.82 -8.67 -3.92
CA ASP A 58 8.89 -8.52 -2.80
C ASP A 58 9.40 -7.42 -1.85
N PRO A 59 8.69 -6.29 -1.69
CA PRO A 59 9.08 -5.22 -0.80
C PRO A 59 8.71 -5.49 0.66
N SER A 60 8.24 -6.70 1.01
CA SER A 60 7.96 -7.10 2.39
C SER A 60 9.20 -6.99 3.28
N TYR A 61 9.01 -6.46 4.49
CA TYR A 61 10.09 -6.27 5.47
C TYR A 61 9.59 -6.53 6.89
N GLY A 62 10.38 -7.26 7.70
CA GLY A 62 10.03 -7.55 9.09
C GLY A 62 8.64 -8.20 9.22
N ASN A 63 7.72 -7.51 9.91
CA ASN A 63 6.33 -7.95 10.08
C ASN A 63 5.38 -7.38 9.01
N CYS A 64 5.87 -6.48 8.15
CA CYS A 64 5.10 -5.89 7.07
C CYS A 64 5.17 -6.79 5.84
N ILE A 65 4.10 -7.56 5.62
CA ILE A 65 3.95 -8.44 4.45
C ILE A 65 3.05 -7.73 3.44
N TYR A 66 3.60 -7.45 2.26
CA TYR A 66 2.84 -6.87 1.16
C TYR A 66 1.92 -7.95 0.58
N PRO A 67 0.63 -7.65 0.40
CA PRO A 67 -0.36 -8.66 0.08
C PRO A 67 -0.13 -9.37 -1.23
#